data_AF-A0A5K0W0Y7-F1
#
_entry.id   AF-A0A5K0W0Y7-F1
#
_cell.length_a   1.000
_cell.length_b   1.000
_cell.length_c   1.000
_cell.angle_alpha   90.00
_cell.angle_beta   90.00
_cell.angle_gamma   90.00
#
_symmetry.space_group_name_H-M   'P 1'
#
loop_
_entity.id
_entity.type
_entity.pdbx_description
1 polymer ?
#
loop_
_entity_poly.entity_id
_entity_poly.type
_entity_poly.pdbx_seq_one_letter_code
_entity_poly.pdbx_strand_id
1 'polypeptide(L)'
;MIHNLGRRFADISLIQRKPLILTRCARSVYLRWEKPSGNFVKLNYDGAVKDNPAKAGIGGIIRDHEGKVLLCFAEPIPFTTSIMAEMLAAKRGVGLACENDLSQLWMEGDAKTIVDIITGKRTRNLQLEKHVIDMKCQFALLENCKCTHIYREGNRIADKLAKMGLRMKTGQVWHGNPPSQIHKLLQEEAAGVILKRRAR
;
A
#
# COMPACT_ATOMS: atom_id res chain seq x y z
N MET A 1 23.73 -23.75 29.87
CA MET A 1 22.65 -24.15 28.94
C MET A 1 22.03 -22.88 28.35
N ILE A 2 22.65 -22.30 27.32
CA ILE A 2 22.13 -22.23 25.93
C ILE A 2 20.60 -22.19 25.86
N HIS A 3 20.01 -21.04 25.51
CA HIS A 3 19.33 -20.89 24.22
C HIS A 3 19.29 -19.42 23.78
N ASN A 4 20.12 -19.17 22.77
CA ASN A 4 20.10 -18.07 21.81
C ASN A 4 18.67 -17.71 21.36
N LEU A 5 18.18 -16.52 21.71
CA LEU A 5 17.06 -15.87 21.02
C LEU A 5 17.57 -14.65 20.24
N GLY A 6 18.66 -14.85 19.51
CA GLY A 6 18.97 -14.03 18.34
C GLY A 6 18.01 -14.36 17.20
N ARG A 7 16.73 -13.99 17.31
CA ARG A 7 15.90 -13.88 16.10
C ARG A 7 16.43 -12.68 15.34
N ARG A 8 17.23 -12.97 14.32
CA ARG A 8 17.62 -12.02 13.28
C ARG A 8 16.38 -11.21 12.91
N PHE A 9 16.44 -9.91 13.19
CA PHE A 9 15.64 -8.94 12.46
C PHE A 9 15.77 -9.32 10.98
N ALA A 10 14.66 -9.59 10.31
CA ALA A 10 14.65 -9.44 8.87
C ALA A 10 15.01 -7.97 8.66
N ASP A 11 16.24 -7.75 8.22
CA ASP A 11 16.75 -6.44 7.91
C ASP A 11 15.86 -5.87 6.81
N ILE A 12 14.87 -5.06 7.18
CA ILE A 12 13.92 -4.41 6.24
C ILE A 12 14.70 -3.52 5.25
N SER A 13 15.99 -3.28 5.49
CA SER A 13 16.89 -2.60 4.56
C SER A 13 17.25 -3.42 3.30
N LEU A 14 16.94 -4.73 3.25
CA LEU A 14 17.25 -5.59 2.12
C LEU A 14 15.98 -6.04 1.40
N ILE A 15 15.46 -5.17 0.53
CA ILE A 15 15.07 -5.43 -0.88
C ILE A 15 14.60 -4.08 -1.46
N GLN A 16 15.57 -3.21 -1.75
CA GLN A 16 15.38 -2.22 -2.82
C GLN A 16 15.51 -2.95 -4.15
N ARG A 17 14.40 -3.24 -4.83
CA ARG A 17 14.45 -3.53 -6.26
C ARG A 17 14.06 -2.28 -7.04
N LYS A 18 14.96 -1.91 -7.96
CA LYS A 18 14.85 -0.77 -8.88
C LYS A 18 13.50 -0.80 -9.62
N PRO A 19 12.85 0.35 -9.88
CA PRO A 19 11.82 0.40 -10.91
C PRO A 19 12.48 -0.05 -12.22
N LEU A 20 11.89 -1.04 -12.90
CA LEU A 20 12.32 -1.45 -14.23
C LEU A 20 12.05 -0.28 -15.19
N ILE A 21 13.11 0.45 -15.51
CA ILE A 21 13.09 1.49 -16.55
C ILE A 21 13.18 0.76 -17.89
N LEU A 22 12.05 0.61 -18.58
CA LEU A 22 12.04 0.26 -20.00
C LEU A 22 12.63 1.46 -20.77
N THR A 23 13.84 1.24 -21.29
CA THR A 23 14.61 1.94 -22.33
C THR A 23 14.49 3.46 -22.42
N ARG A 24 15.62 4.13 -22.17
CA ARG A 24 15.75 5.59 -22.12
C ARG A 24 15.97 6.20 -23.51
N CYS A 25 14.90 6.52 -24.22
CA CYS A 25 14.90 7.49 -25.32
C CYS A 25 13.73 8.45 -25.08
N ALA A 26 13.99 9.75 -24.89
CA ALA A 26 13.01 10.82 -24.55
C ALA A 26 11.94 10.39 -23.50
N ARG A 27 12.39 10.30 -22.23
CA ARG A 27 11.85 9.57 -21.06
C ARG A 27 10.32 9.62 -20.81
N SER A 28 9.55 8.88 -21.59
CA SER A 28 8.22 8.43 -21.17
C SER A 28 8.37 7.20 -20.28
N VAL A 29 7.93 7.26 -19.01
CA VAL A 29 7.89 6.09 -18.14
C VAL A 29 6.56 5.39 -18.36
N TYR A 30 6.60 4.11 -18.69
CA TYR A 30 5.41 3.27 -18.85
C TYR A 30 5.28 2.33 -17.65
N LEU A 31 4.05 2.13 -17.20
CA LEU A 31 3.72 1.48 -15.95
C LEU A 31 2.71 0.38 -16.21
N ARG A 32 2.93 -0.77 -15.58
CA ARG A 32 2.00 -1.87 -15.50
C ARG A 32 2.02 -2.35 -14.05
N TRP A 33 0.86 -2.63 -13.48
CA TRP A 33 0.82 -3.27 -12.17
C TRP A 33 1.33 -4.70 -12.30
N GLU A 34 2.27 -5.08 -11.43
CA GLU A 34 2.86 -6.41 -11.42
C GLU A 34 2.30 -7.23 -10.26
N LYS A 35 1.89 -8.47 -10.57
CA LYS A 35 1.51 -9.45 -9.56
C LYS A 35 2.72 -9.74 -8.63
N PRO A 36 2.49 -9.99 -7.33
CA PRO A 36 3.56 -10.45 -6.47
C PRO A 36 4.08 -11.81 -6.94
N SER A 37 5.40 -12.00 -6.89
CA SER A 37 6.03 -13.29 -7.16
C SER A 37 6.17 -14.13 -5.89
N GLY A 38 6.07 -15.45 -6.00
CA GLY A 38 6.23 -16.38 -4.87
C GLY A 38 5.02 -16.34 -3.92
N ASN A 39 5.27 -16.55 -2.63
CA ASN A 39 4.20 -16.67 -1.62
C ASN A 39 3.69 -15.32 -1.07
N PHE A 40 4.08 -14.21 -1.68
CA PHE A 40 3.65 -12.88 -1.21
C PHE A 40 2.21 -12.58 -1.62
N VAL A 41 1.47 -11.96 -0.72
CA VAL A 41 0.32 -11.13 -1.07
C VAL A 41 0.77 -9.68 -1.20
N LYS A 42 0.12 -8.92 -2.08
CA LYS A 42 0.45 -7.53 -2.35
C LYS A 42 -0.66 -6.61 -1.86
N LEU A 43 -0.32 -5.73 -0.92
CA LEU A 43 -1.15 -4.62 -0.47
C LEU A 43 -0.80 -3.36 -1.28
N ASN A 44 -1.75 -2.84 -2.05
CA ASN A 44 -1.69 -1.47 -2.55
C ASN A 44 -2.56 -0.58 -1.66
N TYR A 45 -2.04 0.56 -1.17
CA TYR A 45 -2.74 1.49 -0.29
C TYR A 45 -2.66 2.93 -0.79
N ASP A 46 -3.63 3.78 -0.42
CA ASP A 46 -3.66 5.21 -0.80
C ASP A 46 -4.50 6.03 0.19
N GLY A 47 -4.18 7.31 0.31
CA GLY A 47 -4.93 8.30 1.09
C GLY A 47 -5.45 9.45 0.23
N ALA A 48 -6.74 9.76 0.35
CA ALA A 48 -7.38 10.85 -0.40
C ALA A 48 -7.90 11.93 0.54
N VAL A 49 -7.60 13.20 0.23
CA VAL A 49 -8.11 14.38 0.95
C VAL A 49 -8.60 15.40 -0.07
N LYS A 50 -9.77 16.00 0.18
CA LYS A 50 -10.37 16.96 -0.74
C LYS A 50 -9.71 18.34 -0.66
N ASP A 51 -9.57 18.87 0.56
CA ASP A 51 -9.09 20.24 0.84
C ASP A 51 -8.06 20.21 1.98
N ASN A 52 -6.84 19.74 1.70
CA ASN A 52 -5.85 19.35 2.71
C ASN A 52 -5.42 20.47 3.69
N PRO A 53 -5.62 20.33 5.03
CA PRO A 53 -6.28 19.23 5.75
C PRO A 53 -7.80 19.36 5.80
N ALA A 54 -8.49 18.24 5.62
CA ALA A 54 -9.96 18.17 5.70
C ALA A 54 -10.39 16.72 5.95
N LYS A 55 -11.70 16.47 5.77
CA LYS A 55 -12.22 15.11 5.61
C LYS A 55 -11.39 14.36 4.58
N ALA A 56 -11.05 13.14 4.94
CA ALA A 56 -10.20 12.26 4.19
C ALA A 56 -10.87 10.90 3.98
N GLY A 57 -10.27 10.10 3.12
CA GLY A 57 -10.61 8.70 2.92
C GLY A 57 -9.34 7.90 2.75
N ILE A 58 -9.34 6.69 3.26
CA ILE A 58 -8.27 5.72 3.05
C ILE A 58 -8.81 4.54 2.27
N GLY A 59 -7.96 3.90 1.50
CA GLY A 59 -8.34 2.70 0.77
C GLY A 59 -7.15 1.83 0.45
N GLY A 60 -7.44 0.58 0.18
CA GLY A 60 -6.41 -0.37 -0.21
C GLY A 60 -6.97 -1.70 -0.63
N ILE A 61 -6.13 -2.47 -1.31
CA ILE A 61 -6.48 -3.76 -1.89
C ILE A 61 -5.33 -4.75 -1.67
N ILE A 62 -5.66 -5.94 -1.19
CA ILE A 62 -4.73 -7.05 -1.01
C ILE A 62 -5.03 -8.13 -2.06
N ARG A 63 -4.00 -8.51 -2.81
CA ARG A 63 -4.08 -9.50 -3.89
C ARG A 63 -3.04 -10.58 -3.75
N ASP A 64 -3.36 -11.80 -4.19
CA ASP A 64 -2.40 -12.91 -4.24
C ASP A 64 -1.51 -12.86 -5.49
N HIS A 65 -0.68 -13.89 -5.64
CA HIS A 65 0.26 -14.07 -6.76
C HIS A 65 -0.43 -14.30 -8.12
N GLU A 66 -1.71 -14.70 -8.13
CA GLU A 66 -2.52 -14.79 -9.35
C GLU A 66 -3.18 -13.46 -9.69
N GLY A 67 -3.10 -12.47 -8.79
CA GLY A 67 -3.76 -11.18 -8.90
C GLY A 67 -5.21 -11.20 -8.45
N LYS A 68 -5.68 -12.30 -7.85
CA LYS A 68 -7.02 -12.41 -7.29
C LYS A 68 -7.12 -11.52 -6.05
N VAL A 69 -8.25 -10.82 -5.93
CA VAL A 69 -8.54 -9.96 -4.78
C VAL A 69 -8.87 -10.84 -3.58
N LEU A 70 -8.04 -10.78 -2.54
CA LEU A 70 -8.30 -11.44 -1.27
C LEU A 70 -9.23 -10.57 -0.42
N LEU A 71 -8.88 -9.29 -0.29
CA LEU A 71 -9.73 -8.29 0.33
C LEU A 71 -9.42 -6.88 -0.20
N CYS A 72 -10.36 -5.95 0.00
CA CYS A 72 -10.11 -4.52 -0.16
C CYS A 72 -10.90 -3.72 0.86
N PHE A 73 -10.52 -2.47 1.10
CA PHE A 73 -11.17 -1.59 2.05
C PHE A 73 -11.28 -0.15 1.52
N ALA A 74 -12.29 0.56 2.01
CA ALA A 74 -12.48 1.99 1.83
C ALA A 74 -13.13 2.56 3.09
N GLU A 75 -12.47 3.53 3.73
CA GLU A 75 -12.91 4.04 5.02
C GLU A 75 -12.82 5.58 5.09
N PRO A 76 -13.83 6.28 5.65
CA PRO A 76 -13.76 7.71 5.88
C PRO A 76 -12.87 8.01 7.08
N ILE A 77 -12.03 9.04 6.96
CA ILE A 77 -11.28 9.62 8.07
C ILE A 77 -11.82 11.03 8.33
N PRO A 78 -12.33 11.33 9.53
CA PRO A 78 -13.05 12.59 9.79
C PRO A 78 -12.27 13.85 9.44
N PHE A 79 -10.99 13.90 9.81
CA PHE A 79 -10.11 15.03 9.55
C PHE A 79 -8.66 14.59 9.59
N THR A 80 -7.90 14.81 8.51
CA THR A 80 -6.45 14.58 8.51
C THR A 80 -5.75 15.30 7.36
N THR A 81 -4.41 15.22 7.34
CA THR A 81 -3.60 15.69 6.22
C THR A 81 -3.44 14.59 5.17
N SER A 82 -3.10 14.94 3.93
CA SER A 82 -2.84 13.96 2.86
C SER A 82 -1.72 12.98 3.24
N ILE A 83 -0.60 13.47 3.79
CA ILE A 83 0.51 12.60 4.19
C ILE A 83 0.12 11.64 5.32
N MET A 84 -0.75 12.07 6.24
CA MET A 84 -1.22 11.21 7.32
C MET A 84 -2.29 10.23 6.82
N ALA A 85 -3.14 10.60 5.86
CA ALA A 85 -4.09 9.67 5.23
C ALA A 85 -3.34 8.49 4.58
N GLU A 86 -2.23 8.76 3.89
CA GLU A 86 -1.35 7.72 3.32
C GLU A 86 -0.79 6.77 4.40
N MET A 87 -0.32 7.32 5.52
CA MET A 87 0.17 6.52 6.65
C MET A 87 -0.94 5.67 7.28
N LEU A 88 -2.14 6.25 7.46
CA LEU A 88 -3.29 5.53 8.02
C LEU A 88 -3.79 4.43 7.07
N ALA A 89 -3.75 4.65 5.76
CA ALA A 89 -4.07 3.63 4.76
C ALA A 89 -3.09 2.45 4.84
N ALA A 90 -1.79 2.72 4.94
CA ALA A 90 -0.78 1.69 5.14
C ALA A 90 -1.02 0.90 6.43
N LYS A 91 -1.20 1.60 7.56
CA LYS A 91 -1.45 0.98 8.88
C LYS A 91 -2.71 0.11 8.87
N ARG A 92 -3.80 0.57 8.24
CA ARG A 92 -5.04 -0.19 8.12
C ARG A 92 -4.86 -1.46 7.29
N GLY A 93 -4.18 -1.36 6.14
CA GLY A 93 -3.92 -2.50 5.28
C GLY A 93 -3.02 -3.56 5.94
N VAL A 94 -2.01 -3.14 6.70
CA VAL A 94 -1.18 -4.06 7.52
C VAL A 94 -2.02 -4.75 8.59
N GLY A 95 -2.88 -4.00 9.29
CA GLY A 95 -3.80 -4.58 10.27
C GLY A 95 -4.71 -5.65 9.67
N LEU A 96 -5.32 -5.35 8.52
CA LEU A 96 -6.16 -6.31 7.80
C LEU A 96 -5.38 -7.54 7.33
N ALA A 97 -4.11 -7.38 6.92
CA ALA A 97 -3.26 -8.51 6.58
C ALA A 97 -3.05 -9.43 7.79
N CYS A 98 -2.73 -8.86 8.97
CA CYS A 98 -2.57 -9.63 10.20
C CYS A 98 -3.87 -10.28 10.67
N GLU A 99 -5.01 -9.58 10.60
CA GLU A 99 -6.35 -10.10 10.95
C GLU A 99 -6.79 -11.28 10.07
N ASN A 100 -6.16 -11.48 8.91
CA ASN A 100 -6.49 -12.53 7.94
C ASN A 100 -5.31 -13.50 7.73
N ASP A 101 -4.36 -13.56 8.66
CA ASP A 101 -3.20 -14.47 8.65
C ASP A 101 -2.34 -14.39 7.37
N LEU A 102 -2.27 -13.20 6.75
CA LEU A 102 -1.50 -12.95 5.54
C LEU A 102 -0.05 -12.54 5.89
N SER A 103 0.76 -13.53 6.26
CA SER A 103 2.09 -13.32 6.88
C SER A 103 3.22 -12.91 5.91
N GLN A 104 3.05 -13.12 4.59
CA GLN A 104 4.01 -12.77 3.55
C GLN A 104 3.54 -11.52 2.78
N LEU A 105 3.84 -10.33 3.30
CA LEU A 105 3.23 -9.08 2.83
C LEU A 105 4.19 -8.22 1.98
N TRP A 106 3.74 -7.84 0.79
CA TRP A 106 4.39 -6.82 -0.03
C TRP A 106 3.49 -5.58 -0.10
N MET A 107 3.90 -4.50 0.57
CA MET A 107 3.22 -3.21 0.55
C MET A 107 3.70 -2.32 -0.60
N GLU A 108 2.77 -1.64 -1.25
CA GLU A 108 3.01 -0.62 -2.27
C GLU A 108 2.13 0.61 -2.05
N GLY A 109 2.75 1.79 -2.03
CA GLY A 109 2.06 3.08 -1.99
C GLY A 109 2.76 4.11 -2.87
N ASP A 110 2.06 5.18 -3.23
CA ASP A 110 2.58 6.21 -4.13
C ASP A 110 3.22 7.42 -3.42
N ALA A 111 2.99 7.55 -2.11
CA ALA A 111 3.63 8.54 -1.27
C ALA A 111 5.04 8.09 -0.87
N LYS A 112 6.04 8.43 -1.70
CA LYS A 112 7.45 8.06 -1.45
C LYS A 112 7.93 8.40 -0.04
N THR A 113 7.51 9.54 0.53
CA THR A 113 7.85 9.92 1.90
C THR A 113 7.36 8.89 2.93
N ILE A 114 6.16 8.33 2.76
CA ILE A 114 5.63 7.29 3.66
C ILE A 114 6.38 5.98 3.49
N VAL A 115 6.64 5.57 2.25
CA VAL A 115 7.45 4.38 1.96
C VAL A 115 8.83 4.50 2.60
N ASP A 116 9.51 5.63 2.43
CA ASP A 116 10.80 5.92 3.03
C ASP A 116 10.74 5.82 4.57
N ILE A 117 9.71 6.38 5.20
CA ILE A 117 9.53 6.37 6.65
C ILE A 117 9.28 4.95 7.18
N ILE A 118 8.39 4.18 6.54
CA ILE A 118 8.10 2.78 6.90
C ILE A 118 9.35 1.91 6.76
N THR A 119 10.18 2.17 5.75
CA THR A 119 11.43 1.43 5.50
C THR A 119 12.61 1.92 6.35
N GLY A 120 12.36 2.78 7.35
CA GLY A 120 13.34 3.13 8.39
C GLY A 120 14.04 4.48 8.20
N LYS A 121 13.65 5.30 7.21
CA LYS A 121 14.15 6.67 7.11
C LYS A 121 13.58 7.51 8.24
N ARG A 122 14.47 8.22 8.95
CA ARG A 122 14.07 9.13 10.04
C ARG A 122 13.14 10.23 9.53
N THR A 123 12.15 10.58 10.35
CA THR A 123 11.24 11.71 10.13
C THR A 123 11.30 12.66 11.32
N ARG A 124 11.10 13.95 11.08
CA ARG A 124 10.89 14.95 12.16
C ARG A 124 9.43 15.05 12.57
N ASN A 125 8.52 14.40 11.83
CA ASN A 125 7.10 14.38 12.15
C ASN A 125 6.82 13.27 13.17
N LEU A 126 6.74 13.67 14.44
CA LEU A 126 6.52 12.76 15.57
C LEU A 126 5.21 11.96 15.47
N GLN A 127 4.18 12.48 14.79
CA GLN A 127 2.92 11.75 14.60
C GLN A 127 3.09 10.59 13.61
N LEU A 128 3.82 10.82 12.50
CA LEU A 128 4.16 9.73 11.57
C LEU A 128 5.07 8.69 12.24
N GLU A 129 6.02 9.14 13.06
CA GLU A 129 6.90 8.24 13.81
C GLU A 129 6.12 7.36 14.79
N LYS A 130 5.16 7.92 15.54
CA LYS A 130 4.27 7.16 16.43
C LYS A 130 3.53 6.05 15.69
N HIS A 131 2.97 6.35 14.51
CA HIS A 131 2.30 5.33 13.71
C HIS A 131 3.23 4.22 13.23
N VAL A 132 4.48 4.54 12.87
CA VAL A 132 5.48 3.51 12.55
C VAL A 132 5.79 2.65 13.77
N ILE A 133 5.93 3.26 14.95
CA ILE A 133 6.17 2.53 16.20
C ILE A 133 5.00 1.58 16.49
N ASP A 134 3.75 2.03 16.35
CA ASP A 134 2.57 1.17 16.53
C ASP A 134 2.57 0.00 15.55
N MET A 135 2.94 0.24 14.28
CA MET A 135 3.00 -0.80 13.26
C MET A 135 4.08 -1.85 13.54
N LYS A 136 5.08 -1.59 14.40
CA LYS A 136 6.12 -2.57 14.73
C LYS A 136 5.55 -3.85 15.33
N CYS A 137 4.54 -3.73 16.19
CA CYS A 137 3.87 -4.91 16.76
C CYS A 137 3.17 -5.74 15.68
N GLN A 138 2.57 -5.09 14.67
CA GLN A 138 1.94 -5.78 13.54
C GLN A 138 2.98 -6.42 12.62
N PHE A 139 4.10 -5.72 12.35
CA PHE A 139 5.20 -6.29 11.58
C PHE A 139 5.83 -7.51 12.24
N ALA A 140 5.84 -7.59 13.57
CA ALA A 140 6.31 -8.77 14.30
C ALA A 140 5.39 -10.01 14.13
N LEU A 141 4.14 -9.82 13.68
CA LEU A 141 3.22 -10.91 13.33
C LEU A 141 3.39 -11.38 11.88
N LEU A 142 4.09 -10.61 11.05
CA LEU A 142 4.38 -10.99 9.67
C LEU A 142 5.68 -11.80 9.62
N GLU A 143 5.69 -12.89 8.86
CA GLU A 143 6.91 -13.66 8.61
C GLU A 143 7.87 -12.89 7.70
N ASN A 144 7.33 -12.20 6.71
CA ASN A 144 8.10 -11.38 5.79
C ASN A 144 7.28 -10.16 5.38
N CYS A 145 7.90 -8.98 5.41
CA CYS A 145 7.27 -7.74 5.02
C CYS A 145 8.27 -6.89 4.22
N LYS A 146 7.84 -6.39 3.06
CA LYS A 146 8.59 -5.38 2.30
C LYS A 146 7.67 -4.27 1.84
N CYS A 147 8.20 -3.06 1.75
CA CYS A 147 7.45 -1.87 1.31
C CYS A 147 8.20 -1.19 0.16
N THR A 148 7.51 -0.95 -0.97
CA THR A 148 8.09 -0.30 -2.14
C THR A 148 7.20 0.83 -2.65
N HIS A 149 7.82 1.79 -3.34
CA HIS A 149 7.09 2.88 -3.98
C HIS A 149 6.61 2.46 -5.36
N ILE A 150 5.34 2.75 -5.66
CA ILE A 150 4.75 2.68 -6.99
C ILE A 150 4.37 4.09 -7.46
N TYR A 151 4.38 4.37 -8.76
CA TYR A 151 3.86 5.65 -9.23
C TYR A 151 2.33 5.70 -9.14
N ARG A 152 1.76 6.88 -8.93
CA ARG A 152 0.31 7.08 -8.79
C ARG A 152 -0.51 6.44 -9.91
N GLU A 153 -0.05 6.53 -11.14
CA GLU A 153 -0.72 5.92 -12.29
C GLU A 153 -0.78 4.39 -12.19
N GLY A 154 0.16 3.74 -11.49
CA GLY A 154 0.10 2.31 -11.17
C GLY A 154 -0.70 1.96 -9.91
N ASN A 155 -1.13 2.96 -9.12
CA ASN A 155 -1.86 2.78 -7.86
C ASN A 155 -3.37 3.10 -7.97
N ARG A 156 -3.95 3.04 -9.18
CA ARG A 156 -5.29 3.57 -9.48
C ARG A 156 -6.40 2.92 -8.66
N ILE A 157 -6.29 1.63 -8.36
CA ILE A 157 -7.32 0.93 -7.59
C ILE A 157 -7.35 1.42 -6.14
N ALA A 158 -6.18 1.55 -5.51
CA ALA A 158 -6.09 2.07 -4.14
C ALA A 158 -6.55 3.55 -4.08
N ASP A 159 -6.13 4.40 -5.02
CA ASP A 159 -6.60 5.80 -5.13
C ASP A 159 -8.12 5.88 -5.34
N LYS A 160 -8.69 4.97 -6.15
CA LYS A 160 -10.14 4.89 -6.32
C LYS A 160 -10.85 4.50 -5.03
N LEU A 161 -10.34 3.53 -4.28
CA LEU A 161 -10.90 3.10 -2.99
C LEU A 161 -10.78 4.21 -1.94
N ALA A 162 -9.65 4.92 -1.86
CA ALA A 162 -9.49 6.05 -0.96
C ALA A 162 -10.49 7.18 -1.26
N LYS A 163 -10.70 7.48 -2.56
CA LYS A 163 -11.73 8.43 -3.01
C LYS A 163 -13.16 7.96 -2.76
N MET A 164 -13.40 6.65 -2.71
CA MET A 164 -14.67 6.10 -2.24
C MET A 164 -14.83 6.33 -0.73
N GLY A 165 -13.81 6.03 0.07
CA GLY A 165 -13.80 6.28 1.52
C GLY A 165 -14.14 7.72 1.89
N LEU A 166 -13.63 8.70 1.14
CA LEU A 166 -13.97 10.13 1.28
C LEU A 166 -15.48 10.42 1.27
N ARG A 167 -16.24 9.66 0.46
CA ARG A 167 -17.67 9.84 0.23
C ARG A 167 -18.53 9.00 1.16
N MET A 168 -17.94 8.03 1.84
CA MET A 168 -18.65 7.14 2.76
C MET A 168 -18.94 7.82 4.09
N LYS A 169 -19.99 7.31 4.76
CA LYS A 169 -20.31 7.63 6.16
C LYS A 169 -19.64 6.65 7.12
N THR A 170 -19.59 5.38 6.73
CA THR A 170 -19.01 4.28 7.50
C THR A 170 -18.01 3.54 6.62
N GLY A 171 -16.90 3.08 7.20
CA GLY A 171 -15.92 2.27 6.48
C GLY A 171 -16.44 0.88 6.13
N GLN A 172 -15.87 0.29 5.08
CA GLN A 172 -16.23 -1.05 4.64
C GLN A 172 -14.98 -1.83 4.20
N VAL A 173 -14.98 -3.12 4.54
CA VAL A 173 -14.03 -4.12 4.07
C VAL A 173 -14.80 -5.16 3.27
N TRP A 174 -14.27 -5.54 2.12
CA TRP A 174 -14.84 -6.54 1.23
C TRP A 174 -13.87 -7.72 1.13
N HIS A 175 -14.32 -8.94 1.46
CA HIS A 175 -13.53 -10.17 1.34
C HIS A 175 -13.93 -10.90 0.06
N GLY A 176 -12.99 -11.06 -0.87
CA GLY A 176 -13.16 -11.73 -2.17
C GLY A 176 -14.10 -11.05 -3.19
N ASN A 177 -14.97 -10.13 -2.73
CA ASN A 177 -16.04 -9.53 -3.52
C ASN A 177 -15.90 -8.00 -3.58
N PRO A 178 -14.98 -7.47 -4.40
CA PRO A 178 -14.72 -6.04 -4.46
C PRO A 178 -15.92 -5.25 -4.98
N PRO A 179 -16.05 -3.96 -4.59
CA PRO A 179 -17.13 -3.11 -5.06
C PRO A 179 -17.07 -2.89 -6.58
N SER A 180 -18.23 -2.80 -7.24
CA SER A 180 -18.32 -2.70 -8.71
C SER A 180 -17.58 -1.49 -9.30
N GLN A 181 -17.42 -0.45 -8.49
CA GLN A 181 -16.70 0.78 -8.82
C GLN A 181 -15.22 0.56 -9.17
N ILE A 182 -14.61 -0.58 -8.81
CA ILE A 182 -13.23 -0.92 -9.16
C ILE A 182 -13.10 -2.04 -10.20
N HIS A 183 -14.20 -2.69 -10.62
CA HIS A 183 -14.17 -3.83 -11.55
C HIS A 183 -13.51 -3.49 -12.88
N LYS A 184 -13.83 -2.33 -13.45
CA LYS A 184 -13.19 -1.87 -14.70
C LYS A 184 -11.66 -1.74 -14.55
N LEU A 185 -11.18 -1.19 -13.44
CA LEU A 185 -9.75 -1.03 -13.19
C LEU A 185 -9.06 -2.39 -13.01
N LEU A 186 -9.72 -3.33 -12.33
CA LEU A 186 -9.25 -4.71 -12.19
C LEU A 186 -9.12 -5.39 -13.56
N GLN A 187 -10.11 -5.24 -14.44
CA GLN A 187 -10.08 -5.78 -15.80
C GLN A 187 -8.96 -5.16 -16.64
N GLU A 188 -8.76 -3.85 -16.56
CA GLU A 188 -7.66 -3.15 -17.25
C GLU A 188 -6.27 -3.64 -16.78
N GLU A 189 -6.07 -3.79 -15.46
CA GLU A 189 -4.81 -4.31 -14.93
C GLU A 189 -4.59 -5.78 -15.31
N ALA A 190 -5.64 -6.61 -15.28
CA ALA A 190 -5.58 -8.01 -15.72
C ALA A 190 -5.28 -8.16 -17.21
N ALA A 191 -5.79 -7.27 -18.05
CA ALA A 191 -5.47 -7.20 -19.49
C ALA A 191 -4.06 -6.65 -19.77
N GLY A 192 -3.29 -6.28 -18.73
CA GLY A 192 -1.93 -5.79 -18.86
C GLY A 192 -1.83 -4.40 -19.49
N VAL A 193 -2.89 -3.57 -19.36
CA VAL A 193 -2.93 -2.19 -19.87
C VAL A 193 -1.70 -1.42 -19.37
N ILE A 194 -0.99 -0.82 -20.32
CA ILE A 194 0.22 -0.04 -20.06
C ILE A 194 -0.19 1.43 -19.90
N LEU A 195 0.27 2.04 -18.82
CA LEU A 195 -0.05 3.42 -18.47
C LEU A 195 1.18 4.30 -18.64
N LYS A 196 1.01 5.43 -19.31
CA LYS A 196 2.06 6.43 -19.42
C LYS A 196 2.06 7.29 -18.16
N ARG A 197 3.19 7.33 -17.45
CA ARG A 197 3.44 8.28 -16.36
C ARG A 197 3.33 9.69 -16.90
N ARG A 198 2.58 10.54 -16.21
CA ARG A 198 2.51 11.96 -16.54
C ARG A 198 3.76 12.67 -16.03
N ALA A 199 4.33 13.55 -16.84
CA ALA A 199 5.32 14.50 -16.34
C ALA A 199 4.60 15.40 -15.31
N ARG A 200 5.20 15.54 -14.14
CA ARG A 200 4.75 16.47 -13.09
C ARG A 200 5.83 17.49 -12.86
#